data_AF-A0A5C6PPN6-F1
#
_entry.id   AF-A0A5C6PPN6-F1
#
_cell.length_a   1.000
_cell.length_b   1.000
_cell.length_c   1.000
_cell.angle_alpha   90.00
_cell.angle_beta   90.00
_cell.angle_gamma   90.00
#
_symmetry.space_group_name_H-M   'P 1'
#
loop_
_entity.id
_entity.type
_entity.pdbx_description
1 polymer ?
#
loop_
_entity_poly.entity_id
_entity_poly.type
_entity_poly.pdbx_seq_one_letter_code
_entity_poly.pdbx_strand_id
1 'polypeptide(L)'
;MSCNSLESDAMFFHPDDSGRMIHVGPTIINVLKLVSDRSNDMQSRVVKDFSMATHRSSNPTQQLTVTSSGRTVKRRFHQLDDDPDQETFRMVEYEDELDLLAAVVTDGNEGEGRAHIQLYDNQSGQLLRNVALSESWDETFPHELFLDKDTIVHIEQKNSTFWCHVYKLKATSSELQGH
;
A
#
# COMPACT_ATOMS: atom_id res chain seq x y z
N MET A 1 15.65 19.18 -5.34
CA MET A 1 16.32 17.87 -5.37
C MET A 1 15.34 16.89 -4.77
N SER A 2 14.65 16.14 -5.62
CA SER A 2 13.66 15.14 -5.22
C SER A 2 14.42 14.00 -4.52
N CYS A 3 14.07 13.75 -3.27
CA CYS A 3 14.61 12.63 -2.51
C CYS A 3 14.09 11.33 -3.15
N ASN A 4 15.02 10.49 -3.60
CA ASN A 4 14.72 9.14 -4.05
C ASN A 4 14.53 8.27 -2.81
N SER A 5 13.35 7.68 -2.66
CA SER A 5 13.05 6.62 -1.69
C SER A 5 14.00 5.44 -1.94
N LEU A 6 14.55 4.85 -0.88
CA LEU A 6 15.55 3.78 -1.01
C LEU A 6 14.95 2.39 -1.25
N GLU A 7 13.65 2.16 -1.06
CA GLU A 7 13.04 0.87 -1.39
C GLU A 7 11.50 0.95 -1.43
N SER A 8 10.91 0.35 -2.49
CA SER A 8 9.47 0.26 -2.84
C SER A 8 8.91 1.34 -3.79
N ASP A 9 9.69 1.77 -4.78
CA ASP A 9 9.12 2.34 -6.02
C ASP A 9 9.05 1.23 -7.09
N ALA A 10 7.85 0.78 -7.42
CA ALA A 10 7.62 -0.25 -8.43
C ALA A 10 6.62 0.23 -9.48
N MET A 11 6.83 -0.17 -10.73
CA MET A 11 5.89 0.13 -11.82
C MET A 11 5.74 -1.08 -12.73
N PHE A 12 4.50 -1.49 -12.97
CA PHE A 12 4.17 -2.63 -13.82
C PHE A 12 2.85 -2.42 -14.56
N PHE A 13 2.62 -3.21 -15.62
CA PHE A 13 1.36 -3.19 -16.33
C PHE A 13 0.27 -3.91 -15.52
N HIS A 14 -0.92 -3.33 -15.51
CA HIS A 14 -2.08 -3.95 -14.88
C HIS A 14 -2.44 -5.24 -15.64
N PRO A 15 -2.62 -6.38 -14.96
CA PRO A 15 -2.87 -7.68 -15.61
C PRO A 15 -4.32 -7.87 -16.11
N ASP A 16 -5.15 -6.83 -16.14
CA ASP A 16 -6.59 -6.89 -16.48
C ASP A 16 -6.87 -6.59 -17.97
N ASP A 17 -5.84 -6.62 -18.81
CA ASP A 17 -5.87 -6.26 -20.23
C ASP A 17 -6.34 -4.81 -20.53
N SER A 18 -6.52 -3.95 -19.54
CA SER A 18 -7.04 -2.60 -19.75
C SER A 18 -6.00 -1.63 -20.33
N GLY A 19 -4.75 -2.08 -20.45
CA GLY A 19 -3.59 -1.25 -20.79
C GLY A 19 -3.26 -0.20 -19.71
N ARG A 20 -3.74 -0.39 -18.48
CA ARG A 20 -3.37 0.44 -17.32
C ARG A 20 -1.99 0.04 -16.81
N MET A 21 -1.36 0.96 -16.09
CA MET A 21 -0.10 0.75 -15.40
C MET A 21 -0.31 1.08 -13.93
N ILE A 22 0.25 0.27 -13.04
CA ILE A 22 0.25 0.54 -11.61
C ILE A 22 1.65 1.04 -11.24
N HIS A 23 1.71 2.21 -10.62
CA HIS A 23 2.90 2.77 -9.99
C HIS A 23 2.70 2.74 -8.48
N VAL A 24 3.49 1.94 -7.78
CA VAL A 24 3.47 1.78 -6.33
C VAL A 24 4.60 2.62 -5.76
N GLY A 25 4.26 3.76 -5.18
CA GLY A 25 5.17 4.51 -4.33
C GLY A 25 4.90 4.26 -2.85
N PRO A 26 5.76 4.77 -1.95
CA PRO A 26 5.65 4.54 -0.51
C PRO A 26 4.34 5.10 0.08
N THR A 27 3.84 6.21 -0.46
CA THR A 27 2.65 6.91 0.06
C THR A 27 1.46 6.88 -0.85
N ILE A 28 1.70 6.67 -2.15
CA ILE A 28 0.70 6.82 -3.19
C ILE A 28 0.90 5.68 -4.18
N ILE A 29 -0.18 4.96 -4.45
CA ILE A 29 -0.29 4.09 -5.61
C ILE A 29 -1.05 4.87 -6.68
N ASN A 30 -0.45 5.03 -7.86
CA ASN A 30 -1.10 5.64 -9.01
C ASN A 30 -1.49 4.56 -10.02
N VAL A 31 -2.75 4.54 -10.43
CA VAL A 31 -3.18 3.81 -11.61
C VAL A 31 -3.19 4.79 -12.78
N LEU A 32 -2.44 4.45 -13.82
CA LEU A 32 -2.17 5.29 -14.98
C LEU A 32 -2.72 4.61 -16.23
N LYS A 33 -3.12 5.39 -17.23
CA LYS A 33 -3.67 4.91 -18.49
C LYS A 33 -2.98 5.59 -19.67
N LEU A 34 -2.68 4.82 -20.70
CA LEU A 34 -2.26 5.34 -21.99
C LEU A 34 -3.48 5.79 -22.79
N VAL A 35 -3.50 7.07 -23.18
CA VAL A 35 -4.54 7.63 -24.03
C VAL A 35 -3.91 8.09 -25.33
N SER A 36 -4.40 7.56 -26.45
CA SER A 36 -4.04 8.01 -27.79
C SER A 36 -5.06 9.02 -28.29
N ASP A 37 -4.59 10.19 -28.71
CA ASP A 37 -5.46 11.17 -29.34
C ASP A 37 -5.71 10.79 -30.80
N ARG A 38 -6.92 10.33 -31.11
CA ARG A 38 -7.32 9.95 -32.49
C ARG A 38 -7.27 11.14 -33.48
N SER A 39 -7.15 12.37 -32.98
CA SER A 39 -7.06 13.58 -33.82
C SER A 39 -5.62 13.89 -34.29
N ASN A 40 -4.60 13.34 -33.62
CA ASN A 40 -3.20 13.59 -33.91
C ASN A 40 -2.43 12.29 -33.71
N ASP A 41 -2.28 11.52 -34.79
CA ASP A 41 -1.81 10.12 -34.88
C ASP A 41 -0.42 9.82 -34.24
N MET A 42 0.21 10.82 -33.62
CA MET A 42 1.58 10.81 -33.09
C MET A 42 1.69 11.17 -31.60
N GLN A 43 0.59 11.43 -30.88
CA GLN A 43 0.65 11.80 -29.45
C GLN A 43 -0.14 10.83 -28.58
N SER A 44 0.56 9.81 -28.07
CA SER A 44 0.12 9.05 -26.91
C SER A 44 0.57 9.77 -25.64
N ARG A 45 -0.34 9.92 -24.67
CA ARG A 45 -0.02 10.49 -23.36
C ARG A 45 -0.41 9.54 -22.23
N VAL A 46 0.40 9.53 -21.19
CA VAL A 46 0.05 8.86 -19.92
C VAL A 46 -0.81 9.83 -19.12
N VAL A 47 -1.96 9.36 -18.68
CA VAL A 47 -2.87 10.09 -17.79
C VAL A 47 -3.05 9.31 -16.51
N LYS A 48 -3.31 10.01 -15.40
CA LYS A 48 -3.74 9.38 -14.17
C LYS A 48 -5.20 8.98 -14.30
N ASP A 49 -5.51 7.74 -13.95
CA ASP A 49 -6.86 7.21 -13.83
C ASP A 49 -7.39 7.50 -12.42
N PHE A 50 -6.77 6.90 -11.40
CA PHE A 50 -7.00 7.20 -9.99
C PHE A 50 -5.72 7.04 -9.15
N SER A 51 -5.81 7.40 -7.87
CA SER A 51 -4.73 7.23 -6.89
C SER A 51 -5.29 6.74 -5.57
N MET A 52 -4.52 5.89 -4.90
CA MET A 52 -4.74 5.45 -3.52
C MET A 52 -3.62 6.03 -2.67
N ALA A 53 -3.93 6.58 -1.50
CA ALA A 53 -2.95 7.24 -0.64
C ALA A 53 -3.03 6.72 0.80
N THR A 54 -1.88 6.60 1.47
CA THR A 54 -1.82 6.28 2.90
C THR A 54 -2.26 7.48 3.75
N HIS A 55 -2.72 7.22 4.98
CA HIS A 55 -3.18 8.25 5.90
C HIS A 55 -2.01 8.78 6.74
N ARG A 56 -1.05 9.45 6.09
CA ARG A 56 0.00 10.18 6.82
C ARG A 56 -0.61 11.40 7.50
N SER A 57 -0.58 11.43 8.83
CA SER A 57 -0.99 12.63 9.57
C SER A 57 -0.02 13.77 9.27
N SER A 58 -0.48 14.80 8.58
CA SER A 58 0.29 16.02 8.28
C SER A 58 0.62 16.87 9.52
N ASN A 59 0.31 16.38 10.72
CA ASN A 59 0.71 17.00 11.97
C ASN A 59 2.00 16.30 12.41
N PRO A 60 3.18 16.85 12.09
CA PRO A 60 4.34 16.51 12.89
C PRO A 60 3.99 16.99 14.30
N THR A 61 3.61 16.08 15.19
CA THR A 61 3.79 16.35 16.61
C THR A 61 5.26 16.66 16.76
N GLN A 62 5.58 17.96 16.81
CA GLN A 62 6.90 18.48 17.15
C GLN A 62 7.15 18.09 18.61
N GLN A 63 7.35 16.80 18.87
CA GLN A 63 7.90 16.37 20.13
C GLN A 63 9.33 16.88 20.13
N LEU A 64 9.57 17.90 20.96
CA LEU A 64 10.87 18.44 21.26
C LEU A 64 11.69 17.32 21.90
N THR A 65 12.42 16.56 21.10
CA THR A 65 13.38 15.59 21.62
C THR A 65 14.55 16.34 22.23
N VAL A 66 14.77 16.12 23.52
CA VAL A 66 15.96 16.57 24.24
C VAL A 66 16.98 15.45 24.15
N THR A 67 18.15 15.71 23.56
CA THR A 67 19.22 14.70 23.54
C THR A 67 19.75 14.47 24.96
N SER A 68 20.42 13.34 25.20
CA SER A 68 21.09 13.03 26.48
C SER A 68 22.12 14.08 26.93
N SER A 69 22.51 15.01 26.04
CA SER A 69 23.36 16.17 26.36
C SER A 69 22.57 17.44 26.74
N GLY A 70 21.24 17.38 26.85
CA GLY A 70 20.39 18.53 27.15
C GLY A 70 20.15 19.50 25.99
N ARG A 71 20.51 19.14 24.74
CA ARG A 71 20.25 19.99 23.56
C ARG A 71 18.84 19.75 23.03
N THR A 72 18.07 20.82 22.87
CA THR A 72 16.73 20.80 22.30
C THR A 72 16.79 20.82 20.78
N VAL A 73 16.29 19.78 20.11
CA VAL A 73 16.18 19.77 18.65
C VAL A 73 14.98 20.61 18.23
N LYS A 74 15.22 21.84 17.75
CA LYS A 74 14.16 22.81 17.41
C LYS A 74 13.42 22.50 16.09
N ARG A 75 14.01 21.72 15.18
CA ARG A 75 13.44 21.42 13.86
C ARG A 75 14.17 20.25 13.20
N ARG A 76 13.47 19.14 12.92
CA ARG A 76 13.91 18.15 11.92
C ARG A 76 13.58 18.70 10.53
N PHE A 77 14.51 18.62 9.58
CA PHE A 77 14.27 18.97 8.18
C PHE A 77 13.78 17.72 7.45
N HIS A 78 12.69 17.88 6.67
CA HIS A 78 12.05 16.95 5.73
C HIS A 78 12.09 15.48 6.18
N GLN A 79 11.02 15.06 6.89
CA GLN A 79 10.67 13.64 6.96
C GLN A 79 10.68 13.09 5.54
N LEU A 80 11.48 12.04 5.33
CA LEU A 80 11.61 11.41 4.03
C LEU A 80 10.34 10.59 3.76
N ASP A 81 10.06 10.29 2.49
CA ASP A 81 8.90 9.48 2.15
C ASP A 81 9.02 8.03 2.67
N ASP A 82 10.20 7.61 3.09
CA ASP A 82 10.52 6.30 3.69
C ASP A 82 10.73 6.38 5.22
N ASP A 83 10.16 7.39 5.88
CA ASP A 83 10.15 7.46 7.35
C ASP A 83 9.49 6.18 7.92
N PRO A 84 10.24 5.31 8.62
CA PRO A 84 9.69 4.08 9.19
C PRO A 84 8.64 4.37 10.25
N ASP A 85 8.56 5.63 10.72
CA ASP A 85 7.57 6.08 11.69
C ASP A 85 6.23 6.50 11.02
N GLN A 86 6.02 6.19 9.74
CA GLN A 86 4.85 6.62 8.96
C GLN A 86 4.21 5.49 8.15
N GLU A 87 2.91 5.65 7.88
CA GLU A 87 2.19 4.71 7.03
C GLU A 87 2.79 4.60 5.63
N THR A 88 3.07 3.38 5.20
CA THR A 88 3.77 3.10 3.93
C THR A 88 3.20 1.87 3.23
N PHE A 89 2.98 1.97 1.91
CA PHE A 89 2.61 0.83 1.07
C PHE A 89 3.81 -0.11 0.89
N ARG A 90 3.57 -1.43 0.99
CA ARG A 90 4.62 -2.46 0.84
C ARG A 90 4.47 -3.30 -0.41
N MET A 91 3.26 -3.68 -0.76
CA MET A 91 2.95 -4.44 -1.96
C MET A 91 1.51 -4.20 -2.38
N VAL A 92 1.22 -4.49 -3.64
CA VAL A 92 -0.14 -4.50 -4.17
C VAL A 92 -0.33 -5.74 -5.03
N GLU A 93 -1.42 -6.45 -4.79
CA GLU A 93 -1.84 -7.63 -5.53
C GLU A 93 -3.18 -7.33 -6.21
N TYR A 94 -3.36 -7.83 -7.42
CA TYR A 94 -4.64 -7.78 -8.13
C TYR A 94 -5.29 -9.16 -8.10
N GLU A 95 -6.58 -9.20 -7.78
CA GLU A 95 -7.39 -10.41 -7.83
C GLU A 95 -8.50 -10.24 -8.88
N ASP A 96 -8.56 -11.18 -9.81
CA ASP A 96 -9.31 -11.07 -11.08
C ASP A 96 -10.77 -11.51 -10.97
N GLU A 97 -11.09 -12.45 -10.08
CA GLU A 97 -12.46 -12.95 -9.94
C GLU A 97 -13.39 -11.97 -9.20
N LEU A 98 -12.85 -11.15 -8.30
CA LEU A 98 -13.56 -10.09 -7.58
C LEU A 98 -13.29 -8.69 -8.14
N ASP A 99 -12.35 -8.55 -9.07
CA ASP A 99 -11.90 -7.27 -9.65
C ASP A 99 -11.42 -6.27 -8.57
N LEU A 100 -10.51 -6.74 -7.71
CA LEU A 100 -10.02 -5.99 -6.54
C LEU A 100 -8.51 -5.80 -6.55
N LEU A 101 -8.07 -4.69 -5.94
CA LEU A 101 -6.67 -4.46 -5.59
C LEU A 101 -6.49 -4.61 -4.07
N ALA A 102 -5.55 -5.44 -3.65
CA ALA A 102 -5.16 -5.61 -2.25
C ALA A 102 -3.80 -4.97 -2.01
N ALA A 103 -3.76 -3.91 -1.21
CA ALA A 103 -2.52 -3.24 -0.83
C ALA A 103 -2.16 -3.54 0.63
N VAL A 104 -0.91 -3.93 0.88
CA VAL A 104 -0.39 -4.02 2.26
C VAL A 104 0.15 -2.67 2.68
N VAL A 105 -0.26 -2.22 3.87
CA VAL A 105 0.19 -0.97 4.48
C VAL A 105 0.75 -1.27 5.86
N THR A 106 1.91 -0.71 6.20
CA THR A 106 2.44 -0.72 7.57
C THR A 106 2.12 0.58 8.29
N ASP A 107 1.88 0.53 9.61
CA ASP A 107 1.43 1.68 10.42
C ASP A 107 2.54 2.66 10.84
N GLY A 108 3.80 2.24 10.71
CA GLY A 108 4.95 3.01 11.15
C GLY A 108 5.00 3.31 12.65
N ASN A 109 4.43 2.48 13.53
CA ASN A 109 4.62 2.62 14.97
C ASN A 109 5.81 1.79 15.45
N GLU A 110 6.76 2.40 16.17
CA GLU A 110 7.90 1.72 16.79
C GLU A 110 7.43 0.53 17.65
N GLY A 111 7.89 -0.68 17.32
CA GLY A 111 7.98 -1.80 18.27
C GLY A 111 7.31 -3.12 17.86
N GLU A 112 6.31 -3.12 16.98
CA GLU A 112 5.62 -4.37 16.61
C GLU A 112 5.37 -4.58 15.11
N GLY A 113 5.75 -3.63 14.24
CA GLY A 113 5.61 -3.79 12.79
C GLY A 113 4.18 -4.16 12.41
N ARG A 114 3.18 -3.35 12.75
CA ARG A 114 1.80 -3.71 12.41
C ARG A 114 1.54 -3.44 10.94
N ALA A 115 0.84 -4.37 10.31
CA ALA A 115 0.41 -4.25 8.93
C ALA A 115 -1.07 -4.56 8.81
N HIS A 116 -1.69 -3.95 7.81
CA HIS A 116 -3.06 -4.24 7.43
C HIS A 116 -3.18 -4.24 5.91
N ILE A 117 -4.19 -4.96 5.44
CA ILE A 117 -4.51 -5.07 4.03
C ILE A 117 -5.69 -4.16 3.73
N GLN A 118 -5.52 -3.30 2.74
CA GLN A 118 -6.54 -2.42 2.21
C GLN A 118 -7.04 -2.99 0.88
N LEU A 119 -8.33 -3.32 0.82
CA LEU A 119 -8.99 -3.83 -0.38
C LEU A 119 -9.68 -2.67 -1.10
N TYR A 120 -9.35 -2.49 -2.37
CA TYR A 120 -9.86 -1.42 -3.22
C TYR A 120 -10.60 -1.99 -4.41
N ASP A 121 -11.67 -1.29 -4.81
CA ASP A 121 -12.32 -1.49 -6.11
C ASP A 121 -11.33 -1.15 -7.24
N ASN A 122 -11.11 -2.08 -8.17
CA ASN A 122 -10.13 -1.90 -9.25
C ASN A 122 -10.54 -0.82 -10.26
N GLN A 123 -11.84 -0.53 -10.42
CA GLN A 123 -12.31 0.42 -11.43
C GLN A 123 -12.26 1.86 -10.92
N SER A 124 -12.69 2.08 -9.67
CA SER A 124 -12.82 3.42 -9.10
C SER A 124 -11.67 3.78 -8.15
N GLY A 125 -10.87 2.81 -7.70
CA GLY A 125 -9.88 3.00 -6.64
C GLY A 125 -10.49 3.29 -5.26
N GLN A 126 -11.76 2.95 -5.06
CA GLN A 126 -12.44 3.18 -3.79
C GLN A 126 -12.02 2.13 -2.76
N LEU A 127 -11.65 2.57 -1.55
CA LEU A 127 -11.40 1.65 -0.44
C LEU A 127 -12.71 0.96 -0.01
N LEU A 128 -12.72 -0.37 -0.10
CA LEU A 128 -13.86 -1.21 0.27
C LEU A 128 -13.72 -1.74 1.69
N ARG A 129 -12.52 -2.19 2.07
CA ARG A 129 -12.29 -2.84 3.38
C ARG A 129 -10.86 -2.69 3.86
N ASN A 130 -10.70 -2.67 5.18
CA ASN A 130 -9.40 -2.77 5.85
C ASN A 130 -9.39 -4.06 6.71
N VAL A 131 -8.32 -4.84 6.62
CA VAL A 131 -8.11 -6.11 7.32
C VAL A 131 -6.79 -6.05 8.07
N ALA A 132 -6.84 -5.95 9.40
CA ALA A 132 -5.64 -5.99 10.23
C ALA A 132 -5.02 -7.38 10.22
N LEU A 133 -3.70 -7.45 10.03
CA LEU A 133 -2.94 -8.69 10.21
C LEU A 133 -2.67 -8.92 11.70
N SER A 134 -2.71 -10.17 12.12
CA SER A 134 -2.54 -10.56 13.51
C SER A 134 -1.07 -10.73 13.91
N GLU A 135 -0.24 -11.11 12.95
CA GLU A 135 1.21 -11.23 13.06
C GLU A 135 1.90 -9.87 12.94
N SER A 136 3.10 -9.80 13.51
CA SER A 136 4.03 -8.71 13.26
C SER A 136 4.60 -8.82 11.85
N TRP A 137 4.62 -7.69 11.15
CA TRP A 137 5.29 -7.44 9.89
C TRP A 137 6.70 -6.88 10.15
N ASP A 138 7.70 -7.76 10.07
CA ASP A 138 9.10 -7.37 10.22
C ASP A 138 9.73 -7.22 8.83
N GLU A 139 9.90 -5.98 8.42
CA GLU A 139 10.39 -5.58 7.09
C GLU A 139 11.78 -6.14 6.74
N THR A 140 12.53 -6.66 7.72
CA THR A 140 13.82 -7.31 7.46
C THR A 140 13.69 -8.71 6.87
N PHE A 141 12.49 -9.31 6.92
CA PHE A 141 12.21 -10.61 6.37
C PHE A 141 11.42 -10.53 5.06
N PRO A 142 11.58 -11.51 4.14
CA PRO A 142 10.74 -11.61 2.96
C PRO A 142 9.29 -11.91 3.34
N HIS A 143 8.37 -11.18 2.69
CA HIS A 143 6.93 -11.34 2.82
C HIS A 143 6.30 -11.51 1.43
N GLU A 144 5.36 -12.45 1.32
CA GLU A 144 4.52 -12.66 0.13
C GLU A 144 3.05 -12.64 0.54
N LEU A 145 2.20 -12.01 -0.27
CA LEU A 145 0.76 -12.00 -0.08
C LEU A 145 0.08 -12.56 -1.32
N PHE A 146 -0.92 -13.40 -1.12
CA PHE A 146 -1.82 -13.88 -2.16
C PHE A 146 -3.25 -13.62 -1.75
N LEU A 147 -4.06 -13.16 -2.70
CA LEU A 147 -5.51 -13.04 -2.55
C LEU A 147 -6.16 -13.94 -3.62
N ASP A 148 -7.03 -14.84 -3.17
CA ASP A 148 -7.85 -15.72 -4.01
C ASP A 148 -9.28 -15.68 -3.47
N LYS A 149 -10.16 -14.95 -4.16
CA LYS A 149 -11.50 -14.59 -3.72
C LYS A 149 -11.54 -14.02 -2.30
N ASP A 150 -12.10 -14.80 -1.38
CA ASP A 150 -12.29 -14.48 0.02
C ASP A 150 -11.15 -15.00 0.90
N THR A 151 -10.08 -15.55 0.32
CA THR A 151 -8.95 -16.13 1.05
C THR A 151 -7.71 -15.29 0.86
N ILE A 152 -7.13 -14.83 1.96
CA ILE A 152 -5.84 -14.16 1.97
C ILE A 152 -4.81 -15.12 2.56
N VAL A 153 -3.68 -15.28 1.87
CA VAL A 153 -2.54 -16.04 2.35
C VAL A 153 -1.35 -15.10 2.48
N HIS A 154 -0.83 -14.96 3.69
CA HIS A 154 0.42 -14.26 3.94
C HIS A 154 1.50 -15.29 4.30
N ILE A 155 2.63 -15.24 3.59
CA ILE A 155 3.81 -16.06 3.86
C ILE A 155 4.94 -15.14 4.31
N GLU A 156 5.51 -15.41 5.49
CA GLU A 156 6.72 -14.75 5.96
C GLU A 156 7.86 -15.76 6.11
N GLN A 157 9.06 -15.40 5.67
CA GLN A 157 10.25 -16.24 5.80
C GLN A 157 11.19 -15.69 6.87
N LYS A 158 11.15 -16.28 8.06
CA LYS A 158 12.07 -15.96 9.17
C LYS A 158 13.26 -16.90 9.13
N ASN A 159 14.37 -16.44 8.56
CA ASN A 159 15.59 -17.23 8.31
C ASN A 159 15.31 -18.43 7.38
N SER A 160 15.37 -19.65 7.93
CA SER A 160 15.09 -20.90 7.22
C SER A 160 13.67 -21.43 7.44
N THR A 161 12.85 -20.72 8.21
CA THR A 161 11.49 -21.15 8.58
C THR A 161 10.46 -20.29 7.87
N PHE A 162 9.49 -20.94 7.23
CA PHE A 162 8.33 -20.29 6.62
C PHE A 162 7.15 -20.36 7.56
N TRP A 163 6.45 -19.24 7.72
CA TRP A 163 5.16 -19.17 8.39
C TRP A 163 4.11 -18.83 7.36
N CYS A 164 2.95 -19.48 7.47
CA CYS A 164 1.83 -19.27 6.57
C CYS A 164 0.61 -18.90 7.41
N HIS A 165 0.13 -17.68 7.22
CA HIS A 165 -1.03 -17.11 7.89
C HIS A 165 -2.17 -17.04 6.88
N VAL A 166 -3.29 -17.71 7.18
CA VAL A 166 -4.42 -17.82 6.26
C VAL A 166 -5.65 -17.16 6.87
N TYR A 167 -6.21 -16.20 6.15
CA TYR A 167 -7.39 -15.45 6.54
C TYR A 167 -8.55 -15.76 5.59
N LYS A 168 -9.76 -15.78 6.15
CA LYS A 168 -11.01 -15.94 5.40
C LYS A 168 -11.88 -14.72 5.60
N LEU A 169 -12.11 -13.97 4.53
CA LEU A 169 -13.01 -12.83 4.50
C LEU A 169 -14.44 -13.35 4.62
N LYS A 170 -15.13 -12.89 5.66
CA LYS A 170 -16.56 -13.18 5.83
C LYS A 170 -17.36 -12.05 5.21
N ALA A 171 -18.39 -12.43 4.44
CA ALA A 171 -19.44 -11.51 4.04
C ALA A 171 -20.10 -10.91 5.28
N THR A 172 -20.32 -9.61 5.27
CA THR A 172 -21.15 -8.94 6.27
C THR A 172 -22.61 -9.25 5.93
N SER A 173 -23.32 -9.96 6.80
CA SER A 173 -24.70 -10.44 6.58
C SER A 173 -25.77 -9.33 6.44
N SER A 174 -25.40 -8.08 6.18
CA SER A 174 -26.32 -6.95 6.03
C SER A 174 -27.14 -6.96 4.73
N GLU A 175 -26.90 -7.89 3.81
CA GLU A 175 -27.62 -7.99 2.52
C GLU A 175 -28.63 -9.16 2.44
N LEU A 176 -28.81 -9.95 3.51
CA LEU A 176 -29.73 -11.10 3.52
C LEU A 176 -31.08 -10.85 4.22
N GLN A 177 -31.42 -9.59 4.54
CA GLN A 177 -32.73 -9.22 5.12
C GLN A 177 -33.59 -8.32 4.21
N GLY A 178 -33.37 -8.40 2.89
CA GLY A 178 -34.13 -7.63 1.91
C GLY A 178 -34.81 -8.50 0.86
N HIS A 179 -35.63 -9.48 1.25
CA HIS A 179 -36.67 -10.07 0.39
C HIS A 179 -37.81 -10.70 1.19
#